data_AF-A0AAW3WQN3-F1
#
_entry.id   AF-A0AAW3WQN3-F1
#
_cell.length_a   1.000
_cell.length_b   1.000
_cell.length_c   1.000
_cell.angle_alpha   90.00
_cell.angle_beta   90.00
_cell.angle_gamma   90.00
#
_symmetry.space_group_name_H-M   'P 1'
#
loop_
_entity.id
_entity.type
_entity.pdbx_description
1 polymer ?
#
loop_
_entity_poly.entity_id
_entity_poly.type
_entity_poly.pdbx_seq_one_letter_code
_entity_poly.pdbx_strand_id
1 'polypeptide(L)' 'MLNSIDRITWRNGYRLNGVPAAQEEIEPIFDARRVAALSVWEQYEQSKVALQDLKPTPEQYQDACRQIAEALGV' A
#
# COMPACT_ATOMS: atom_id res chain seq x y z
N MET A 1 2.81 1.31 14.72
CA MET A 1 3.10 0.57 13.48
C MET A 1 1.93 -0.37 13.24
N LEU A 2 1.24 -0.27 12.10
CA LEU A 2 0.21 -1.27 11.74
C LEU A 2 0.94 -2.58 11.47
N ASN A 3 1.00 -3.43 12.49
CA ASN A 3 1.62 -4.72 12.34
C ASN A 3 0.80 -5.53 11.33
N SER A 4 1.51 -6.26 10.49
CA SER A 4 1.08 -7.26 9.49
C SER A 4 0.16 -8.38 10.04
N ILE A 5 -0.46 -8.22 11.22
CA ILE A 5 -1.05 -9.30 12.01
C ILE A 5 -2.56 -9.36 11.83
N ASP A 6 -3.25 -8.22 11.61
CA ASP A 6 -4.71 -8.23 11.58
C ASP A 6 -5.26 -8.71 10.23
N ARG A 7 -5.83 -9.90 10.20
CA ARG A 7 -6.46 -10.47 9.01
C ARG A 7 -7.95 -10.16 9.02
N ILE A 8 -8.34 -9.17 8.21
CA ILE A 8 -9.75 -8.86 7.97
C ILE A 8 -10.26 -9.75 6.84
N THR A 9 -11.33 -10.51 7.10
CA THR A 9 -12.01 -11.34 6.08
C THR A 9 -13.51 -11.13 6.11
N TRP A 10 -14.20 -11.51 5.02
CA TRP A 10 -15.64 -11.47 4.91
C TRP A 10 -16.21 -12.88 4.75
N ARG A 11 -17.07 -13.29 5.68
CA ARG A 11 -17.84 -14.55 5.58
C ARG A 11 -19.13 -14.42 6.38
N ASN A 12 -20.20 -14.00 5.71
CA ASN A 12 -21.49 -13.65 6.32
C ASN A 12 -21.35 -12.60 7.43
N GLY A 13 -20.56 -11.56 7.17
CA GLY A 13 -20.14 -10.54 8.13
C GLY A 13 -18.62 -10.43 8.22
N TYR A 14 -18.16 -9.34 8.84
CA TYR A 14 -16.74 -9.10 9.04
C TYR A 14 -16.15 -10.07 10.06
N ARG A 15 -14.91 -10.46 9.80
CA ARG A 15 -14.09 -11.21 10.74
C ARG A 15 -12.73 -10.56 10.89
N LEU A 16 -12.34 -10.29 12.13
CA LEU A 16 -11.00 -9.85 12.49
C LEU A 16 -10.24 -11.05 13.06
N ASN A 17 -9.14 -11.45 12.41
CA ASN A 17 -8.33 -12.61 12.79
C ASN A 17 -9.13 -13.92 12.88
N GLY A 18 -10.21 -14.03 12.10
CA GLY A 18 -11.11 -15.19 12.07
C GLY A 18 -12.26 -15.14 13.08
N VAL A 19 -12.29 -14.15 13.98
CA VAL A 19 -13.38 -13.92 14.95
C VAL A 19 -14.39 -12.96 14.35
N PRO A 20 -15.72 -13.17 14.48
CA PRO A 20 -16.72 -12.17 14.09
C PRO A 20 -16.42 -10.81 14.71
N ALA A 21 -16.49 -9.75 13.91
CA ALA A 21 -16.25 -8.37 14.33
C ALA A 21 -17.35 -7.47 13.78
N ALA A 22 -17.68 -6.41 14.51
CA ALA A 22 -18.57 -5.36 14.04
C ALA A 22 -17.83 -4.44 13.05
N GLN A 23 -18.58 -3.68 12.25
CA GLN A 23 -17.98 -2.78 11.25
C GLN A 23 -17.12 -1.70 11.92
N GLU A 24 -17.57 -1.18 13.06
CA GLU A 24 -16.92 -0.14 13.86
C GLU A 24 -15.53 -0.56 14.36
N GLU A 25 -15.29 -1.87 14.51
CA GLU A 25 -13.98 -2.43 14.89
C GLU A 25 -13.04 -2.56 13.68
N ILE A 26 -13.59 -2.67 12.47
CA ILE A 26 -12.85 -2.84 11.21
C ILE A 26 -12.46 -1.49 10.59
N GLU A 27 -13.37 -0.52 10.61
CA GLU A 27 -13.18 0.81 10.02
C GLU A 27 -11.84 1.46 10.39
N PRO A 28 -11.44 1.59 11.66
CA PRO A 28 -10.18 2.24 12.01
C PRO A 28 -8.95 1.48 11.47
N ILE A 29 -9.02 0.14 11.38
CA ILE A 29 -7.94 -0.69 10.83
C ILE A 29 -7.84 -0.46 9.32
N PHE A 30 -8.97 -0.45 8.63
CA PHE A 30 -9.02 -0.22 7.19
C PHE A 30 -8.55 1.19 6.83
N ASP A 31 -9.03 2.22 7.54
CA ASP A 31 -8.63 3.60 7.28
C ASP A 31 -7.14 3.82 7.52
N ALA A 32 -6.59 3.25 8.60
CA ALA A 32 -5.17 3.38 8.86
C ALA A 32 -4.32 2.65 7.79
N ARG A 33 -4.79 1.52 7.24
CA ARG A 33 -4.15 0.88 6.06
C ARG A 33 -4.25 1.73 4.82
N ARG A 34 -5.42 2.33 4.58
CA ARG A 34 -5.65 3.20 3.43
C ARG A 34 -4.71 4.39 3.47
N VAL A 35 -4.58 5.06 4.62
CA VAL A 35 -3.64 6.18 4.80
C VAL A 35 -2.19 5.75 4.57
N ALA A 36 -1.78 4.60 5.12
CA ALA A 36 -0.42 4.08 4.90
C ALA A 36 -0.16 3.76 3.41
N ALA A 37 -1.11 3.10 2.74
CA ALA A 37 -1.01 2.76 1.33
C ALA A 37 -0.98 4.02 0.43
N LEU A 38 -1.80 5.03 0.75
CA LEU A 38 -1.79 6.31 0.04
C LEU A 38 -0.45 7.03 0.19
N SER A 39 0.13 7.04 1.40
CA SER A 39 1.44 7.65 1.63
C SER A 39 2.54 6.97 0.80
N VAL A 40 2.55 5.64 0.73
CA VAL A 40 3.50 4.89 -0.11
C VAL A 40 3.27 5.17 -1.60
N TRP A 41 2.00 5.21 -2.04
CA TRP A 41 1.65 5.54 -3.43
C TRP A 41 2.10 6.96 -3.82
N GLU A 42 1.90 7.95 -2.95
CA GLU A 42 2.37 9.32 -3.18
C GLU A 42 3.90 9.38 -3.33
N GLN A 43 4.65 8.66 -2.49
CA GLN A 43 6.10 8.56 -2.60
C GLN A 43 6.55 7.91 -3.92
N TYR A 44 5.84 6.86 -4.35
CA TYR A 44 6.09 6.21 -5.63
C TYR A 44 5.87 7.16 -6.81
N GLU A 45 4.76 7.90 -6.83
CA GLU A 45 4.46 8.85 -7.90
C GLU A 45 5.44 10.04 -7.93
N GLN A 46 5.82 10.59 -6.77
CA GLN A 46 6.86 11.63 -6.69
C GLN A 46 8.20 11.15 -7.26
N SER A 47 8.59 9.92 -6.94
CA SER A 47 9.82 9.31 -7.45
C SER A 47 9.78 9.10 -8.96
N LYS A 48 8.61 8.75 -9.52
CA LYS A 48 8.41 8.65 -10.97
C LYS A 48 8.52 9.99 -11.68
N VAL A 49 8.00 11.07 -11.10
CA VAL A 49 8.13 12.42 -11.67
C VAL A 49 9.61 12.80 -11.75
N ALA A 50 10.36 12.62 -10.66
CA ALA A 50 11.81 12.88 -10.64
C ALA A 50 12.57 12.02 -11.67
N LEU A 51 12.15 10.78 -11.87
CA LEU A 51 12.70 9.88 -12.88
C LEU A 51 12.40 10.37 -14.31
N GLN A 52 11.20 10.89 -14.57
CA GLN A 52 10.84 11.42 -15.90
C GLN A 52 11.67 12.66 -16.29
N ASP A 53 12.04 13.50 -15.32
CA ASP A 53 12.91 14.67 -15.55
C ASP A 53 14.29 14.28 -16.09
N LEU A 54 14.75 13.06 -15.81
CA LEU A 54 16.01 12.51 -16.31
C LEU A 54 15.91 11.98 -17.76
N LYS A 55 14.71 11.99 -18.36
CA LYS A 55 14.42 11.48 -19.72
C LYS A 55 15.01 10.09 -20.00
N PRO A 56 14.76 9.09 -19.13
CA PRO A 56 15.27 7.75 -19.32
C PRO A 56 14.68 7.11 -20.59
N THR A 57 15.41 6.13 -21.14
CA THR A 57 14.83 5.21 -22.13
C THR A 57 13.71 4.39 -21.48
N PRO A 58 12.78 3.81 -22.27
CA PRO A 58 11.69 2.99 -21.72
C PRO A 58 12.17 1.85 -20.81
N GLU A 59 13.27 1.20 -21.17
CA GLU A 59 13.87 0.09 -20.39
C GLU A 59 14.41 0.59 -19.06
N GLN A 60 15.18 1.68 -19.06
CA GLN A 60 15.71 2.31 -17.85
C GLN A 60 14.58 2.82 -16.93
N TYR A 61 13.52 3.37 -17.52
CA TYR A 61 12.34 3.81 -16.76
C TYR A 61 11.67 2.64 -16.05
N GLN A 62 11.49 1.52 -16.75
CA GLN A 62 10.90 0.31 -16.18
C GLN A 62 11.74 -0.27 -15.04
N ASP A 63 13.05 -0.37 -15.22
CA ASP A 63 13.94 -0.89 -14.18
C ASP A 63 13.99 0.05 -12.97
N ALA A 64 14.02 1.36 -13.17
CA ALA A 64 13.97 2.32 -12.09
C ALA A 64 12.62 2.29 -11.34
N CYS A 65 11.49 2.12 -12.04
CA CYS A 65 10.19 1.92 -11.39
C CYS A 65 10.20 0.66 -10.51
N ARG A 66 10.82 -0.44 -10.96
CA ARG A 66 10.96 -1.67 -10.16
C ARG A 66 11.79 -1.42 -8.90
N GLN A 67 12.91 -0.71 -9.02
CA GLN A 67 13.76 -0.38 -7.87
C GLN A 67 13.04 0.52 -6.84
N ILE A 68 12.25 1.49 -7.32
CA ILE A 68 11.43 2.34 -6.44
C ILE A 68 10.39 1.49 -5.71
N ALA A 69 9.70 0.58 -6.41
CA ALA A 69 8.72 -0.32 -5.79
C ALA A 69 9.37 -1.24 -4.73
N GLU A 70 10.52 -1.85 -5.05
CA GLU A 70 11.29 -2.67 -4.12
C GLU A 70 11.73 -1.88 -2.88
N ALA A 71 12.19 -0.64 -3.04
CA ALA A 71 12.60 0.22 -1.94
C ALA A 71 11.43 0.61 -1.02
N LEU A 72 10.22 0.73 -1.59
CA LEU A 72 8.98 1.01 -0.85
C LEU A 72 8.34 -0.27 -0.28
N GLY A 73 8.85 -1.45 -0.65
CA GLY A 73 8.35 -2.75 -0.18
C GLY A 73 7.00 -3.15 -0.79
N VAL A 74 6.73 -2.74 -2.03
CA VAL A 74 5.47 -2.96 -2.77
C VAL A 74 5.67 -3.92 -3.94
#